data_AF-L2FNV5-F1
#
_entry.id   AF-L2FNV5-F1
#
_cell.length_a   1.000
_cell.length_b   1.000
_cell.length_c   1.000
_cell.angle_alpha   90.00
_cell.angle_beta   90.00
_cell.angle_gamma   90.00
#
_symmetry.space_group_name_H-M   'P 1'
#
loop_
_entity.id
_entity.type
_entity.pdbx_description
1 polymer ?
#
loop_
_entity_poly.entity_id
_entity_poly.type
_entity_poly.pdbx_seq_one_letter_code
_entity_poly.pdbx_strand_id
1 'polypeptide(L)'
;MRLHHLLLLPAALVAAWDAPSYSGFPRIWQDNFAGAAGAAINTANWNIITNLRVNNELQDYTTSRANLQLSGGSTVQIVPWRDASASNGWTSARIESRYTFTPAAGRLTLAEGYIRFGDNAIANKKGMWPAFWMLGDAIRTASWISSRR
;
A
#
# COMPACT_ATOMS: atom_id res chain seq x y z
N MET A 1 23.64 43.21 -23.36
CA MET A 1 24.18 41.83 -23.27
C MET A 1 23.68 41.20 -21.97
N ARG A 2 22.57 40.45 -22.01
CA ARG A 2 22.13 39.55 -20.94
C ARG A 2 21.45 38.35 -21.62
N LEU A 3 22.19 37.24 -21.71
CA LEU A 3 21.63 35.97 -22.15
C LEU A 3 20.82 35.39 -20.98
N HIS A 4 19.55 35.12 -21.20
CA HIS A 4 18.75 34.32 -20.28
C HIS A 4 19.00 32.84 -20.60
N HIS A 5 19.70 32.15 -19.71
CA HIS A 5 19.84 30.70 -19.80
C HIS A 5 18.53 30.06 -19.33
N LEU A 6 17.72 29.62 -20.29
CA LEU A 6 16.58 28.75 -20.02
C LEU A 6 17.12 27.36 -19.66
N LEU A 7 17.12 27.06 -18.36
CA LEU A 7 17.50 25.74 -17.85
C LEU A 7 16.37 24.75 -18.18
N LEU A 8 16.47 24.03 -19.30
CA LEU A 8 15.61 22.88 -19.56
C LEU A 8 16.01 21.76 -18.60
N LEU A 9 15.20 21.55 -17.56
CA LEU A 9 15.26 20.35 -16.73
C LEU A 9 14.88 19.15 -17.61
N PRO A 10 15.72 18.11 -17.72
CA PRO A 10 15.33 16.90 -18.42
C PRO A 10 14.13 16.29 -17.68
N ALA A 11 13.02 16.12 -18.40
CA ALA A 11 11.90 15.33 -17.91
C ALA A 11 12.43 13.91 -17.67
N ALA A 12 12.54 13.51 -16.41
CA ALA A 12 12.83 12.13 -16.07
C ALA A 12 11.69 11.28 -16.65
N LEU A 13 12.00 10.45 -17.66
CA LEU A 13 11.15 9.33 -18.04
C LEU A 13 11.13 8.40 -16.82
N VAL A 14 10.13 8.59 -15.96
CA VAL A 14 9.78 7.60 -14.95
C VAL A 14 9.33 6.39 -15.74
N ALA A 15 10.21 5.41 -15.93
CA ALA A 15 9.80 4.09 -16.37
C ALA A 15 8.85 3.58 -15.30
N ALA A 16 7.54 3.69 -15.56
CA ALA A 16 6.52 3.13 -14.71
C ALA A 16 6.82 1.64 -14.58
N TRP A 17 7.09 1.18 -13.37
CA TRP A 17 7.34 -0.23 -13.12
C TRP A 17 6.01 -0.95 -13.34
N ASP A 18 5.83 -1.52 -14.52
CA ASP A 18 4.59 -2.19 -14.90
C ASP A 18 4.60 -3.64 -14.38
N ALA A 19 3.42 -4.19 -14.05
CA ALA A 19 3.36 -5.58 -13.62
C ALA A 19 3.81 -6.52 -14.75
N PRO A 20 4.43 -7.67 -14.43
CA PRO A 20 4.78 -8.67 -15.43
C PRO A 20 3.56 -9.14 -16.24
N SER A 21 3.79 -9.50 -17.49
CA SER A 21 2.77 -10.11 -18.34
C SER A 21 2.92 -11.63 -18.33
N TYR A 22 1.81 -12.35 -18.12
CA TYR A 22 1.77 -13.80 -18.14
C TYR A 22 0.81 -14.29 -19.22
N SER A 23 1.24 -15.24 -20.05
CA SER A 23 0.38 -15.85 -21.07
C SER A 23 -0.83 -16.51 -20.39
N GLY A 24 -2.05 -16.21 -20.88
CA GLY A 24 -3.29 -16.72 -20.32
C GLY A 24 -3.83 -15.97 -19.09
N PHE A 25 -3.12 -14.96 -18.59
CA PHE A 25 -3.57 -14.12 -17.47
C PHE A 25 -3.62 -12.65 -17.91
N PRO A 26 -4.71 -12.20 -18.56
CA PRO A 26 -4.87 -10.79 -18.89
C PRO A 26 -4.94 -9.98 -17.59
N ARG A 27 -4.21 -8.87 -17.54
CA ARG A 27 -4.25 -7.94 -16.41
C ARG A 27 -5.60 -7.23 -16.37
N ILE A 28 -6.32 -7.37 -15.26
CA ILE A 28 -7.64 -6.76 -15.05
C ILE A 28 -7.60 -5.52 -14.15
N TRP A 29 -6.57 -5.38 -13.32
CA TRP A 29 -6.37 -4.23 -12.44
C TRP A 29 -4.90 -4.15 -12.01
N GLN A 30 -4.41 -2.93 -11.76
CA GLN A 30 -3.08 -2.66 -11.20
C GLN A 30 -3.05 -1.27 -10.58
N ASP A 31 -2.23 -1.11 -9.54
CA ASP A 31 -1.72 0.18 -9.09
C ASP A 31 -0.19 0.10 -9.05
N ASN A 32 0.48 0.99 -9.79
CA ASN A 32 1.95 1.07 -9.84
C ASN A 32 2.52 2.07 -8.82
N PHE A 33 1.67 2.74 -8.04
CA PHE A 33 2.07 3.73 -7.05
C PHE A 33 3.00 4.81 -7.61
N ALA A 34 2.76 5.25 -8.85
CA ALA A 34 3.52 6.32 -9.47
C ALA A 34 3.19 7.69 -8.83
N GLY A 35 4.22 8.43 -8.43
CA GLY A 35 4.06 9.82 -7.99
C GLY A 35 5.27 10.39 -7.26
N ALA A 36 5.19 11.67 -6.92
CA ALA A 36 6.28 12.40 -6.25
C ALA A 36 6.57 11.85 -4.84
N ALA A 37 7.81 12.00 -4.38
CA ALA A 37 8.22 11.52 -3.06
C ALA A 37 7.45 12.25 -1.96
N GLY A 38 6.95 11.51 -0.98
CA GLY A 38 6.14 12.06 0.11
C GLY A 38 4.68 12.36 -0.25
N ALA A 39 4.29 12.18 -1.52
CA ALA A 39 2.90 12.37 -1.94
C ALA A 39 1.97 11.31 -1.32
N ALA A 40 0.69 11.64 -1.23
CA ALA A 40 -0.33 10.68 -0.83
C ALA A 40 -0.56 9.63 -1.93
N ILE A 41 -1.02 8.45 -1.53
CA ILE A 41 -1.46 7.40 -2.46
C ILE A 41 -2.78 7.81 -3.16
N ASN A 42 -3.10 7.14 -4.27
CA ASN A 42 -4.38 7.33 -4.93
C ASN A 42 -5.54 6.75 -4.09
N THR A 43 -6.29 7.63 -3.41
CA THR A 43 -7.44 7.21 -2.58
C THR A 43 -8.66 6.78 -3.38
N ALA A 44 -8.67 6.93 -4.71
CA ALA A 44 -9.67 6.27 -5.56
C ALA A 44 -9.40 4.76 -5.68
N ASN A 45 -8.16 4.33 -5.48
CA ASN A 45 -7.76 2.92 -5.49
C ASN A 45 -7.76 2.31 -4.08
N TRP A 46 -7.49 3.10 -3.04
CA TRP A 46 -7.23 2.59 -1.69
C TRP A 46 -8.02 3.31 -0.60
N ASN A 47 -8.52 2.52 0.35
CA ASN A 47 -8.99 2.97 1.65
C ASN A 47 -7.82 2.97 2.64
N ILE A 48 -7.66 4.04 3.42
CA ILE A 48 -6.70 4.08 4.54
C ILE A 48 -7.46 3.72 5.81
N ILE A 49 -6.98 2.71 6.54
CA ILE A 49 -7.64 2.18 7.73
C ILE A 49 -6.92 2.71 8.97
N THR A 50 -7.64 3.38 9.88
CA THR A 50 -7.05 3.93 11.12
C THR A 50 -7.61 3.31 12.39
N ASN A 51 -8.82 2.75 12.35
CA ASN A 51 -9.58 2.36 13.54
C ASN A 51 -9.75 0.84 13.61
N LEU A 52 -8.65 0.09 13.58
CA LEU A 52 -8.68 -1.38 13.63
C LEU A 52 -7.67 -1.92 14.64
N ARG A 53 -8.12 -2.82 15.52
CA ARG A 53 -7.30 -3.55 16.50
C ARG A 53 -7.86 -4.96 16.66
N VAL A 54 -7.18 -5.96 16.12
CA VAL A 54 -7.73 -7.34 16.06
C VAL A 54 -6.79 -8.44 16.57
N ASN A 55 -5.48 -8.19 16.70
CA ASN A 55 -4.50 -9.21 17.14
C ASN A 55 -3.56 -8.73 18.27
N ASN A 56 -4.04 -7.92 19.23
CA ASN A 56 -3.19 -7.31 20.27
C ASN A 56 -1.99 -6.54 19.70
N GLU A 57 -2.18 -5.95 18.53
CA GLU A 57 -1.17 -5.20 17.80
C GLU A 57 -0.90 -3.85 18.49
N LEU A 58 0.37 -3.42 18.48
CA LEU A 58 0.78 -2.22 19.24
C LEU A 58 0.47 -0.93 18.48
N GLN A 59 0.63 -0.93 17.16
CA GLN A 59 0.58 0.28 16.37
C GLN A 59 -0.81 0.94 16.33
N ASP A 60 -0.83 2.26 16.34
CA ASP A 60 -1.94 3.04 15.78
C ASP A 60 -1.74 3.17 14.27
N TYR A 61 -2.73 2.75 13.49
CA TYR A 61 -2.70 3.01 12.05
C TYR A 61 -3.12 4.45 11.77
N THR A 62 -2.37 5.17 10.94
CA THR A 62 -2.57 6.61 10.75
C THR A 62 -2.73 6.99 9.28
N THR A 63 -3.22 8.21 9.04
CA THR A 63 -3.20 8.85 7.73
C THR A 63 -1.95 9.70 7.50
N SER A 64 -0.95 9.67 8.40
CA SER A 64 0.27 10.48 8.29
C SER A 64 1.11 10.07 7.09
N ARG A 65 1.72 11.07 6.42
CA ARG A 65 2.69 10.81 5.33
C ARG A 65 3.96 10.13 5.85
N ALA A 66 4.31 10.31 7.12
CA ALA A 66 5.42 9.59 7.74
C ALA A 66 5.20 8.07 7.74
N ASN A 67 3.95 7.60 7.84
CA ASN A 67 3.63 6.17 7.83
C ASN A 67 3.25 5.64 6.44
N LEU A 68 2.68 6.47 5.57
CA LEU A 68 2.17 6.07 4.25
C LEU A 68 2.39 7.15 3.20
N GLN A 69 3.30 6.91 2.26
CA GLN A 69 3.60 7.86 1.19
C GLN A 69 4.12 7.16 -0.07
N LEU A 70 4.03 7.85 -1.21
CA LEU A 70 4.74 7.46 -2.43
C LEU A 70 6.23 7.74 -2.27
N SER A 71 7.06 6.88 -2.86
CA SER A 71 8.51 6.95 -2.75
C SER A 71 9.18 7.99 -3.67
N GLY A 72 8.45 8.54 -4.63
CA GLY A 72 9.03 9.38 -5.70
C GLY A 72 9.30 8.63 -7.01
N GLY A 73 8.97 7.34 -7.06
CA GLY A 73 9.00 6.51 -8.26
C GLY A 73 7.68 5.79 -8.44
N SER A 74 7.73 4.47 -8.64
CA SER A 74 6.57 3.57 -8.78
C SER A 74 6.44 2.62 -7.59
N THR A 75 6.54 3.15 -6.37
CA THR A 75 6.37 2.35 -5.15
C THR A 75 5.71 3.16 -4.03
N VAL A 76 4.98 2.46 -3.18
CA VAL A 76 4.45 2.97 -1.90
C VAL A 76 5.36 2.53 -0.75
N GLN A 77 5.50 3.40 0.24
CA GLN A 77 6.18 3.12 1.50
C GLN A 77 5.16 3.03 2.63
N ILE A 78 5.20 1.92 3.37
CA ILE A 78 4.55 1.76 4.68
C ILE A 78 5.66 1.68 5.71
N VAL A 79 5.75 2.70 6.56
CA VAL A 79 6.86 2.86 7.51
C VAL A 79 6.33 2.94 8.93
N PRO A 80 6.58 1.92 9.77
CA PRO A 80 6.26 2.03 11.18
C PRO A 80 7.27 2.92 11.89
N TRP A 81 6.78 3.74 12.83
CA TRP A 81 7.60 4.63 13.63
C TRP A 81 7.32 4.41 15.11
N ARG A 82 8.37 4.48 15.93
CA ARG A 82 8.22 4.60 17.38
C ARG A 82 7.75 6.02 17.68
N ASP A 83 6.63 6.15 18.37
CA ASP A 83 5.99 7.42 18.66
C ASP A 83 5.39 7.39 20.06
N ALA A 84 5.91 8.25 20.95
CA ALA A 84 5.46 8.30 22.34
C ALA A 84 4.03 8.83 22.50
N SER A 85 3.46 9.47 21.46
CA SER A 85 2.08 9.95 21.46
C SER A 85 1.07 8.86 21.07
N ALA A 86 1.53 7.76 20.47
CA ALA A 86 0.67 6.64 20.09
C ALA A 86 0.31 5.77 21.29
N SER A 87 -0.87 5.15 21.24
CA SER A 87 -1.50 4.43 22.35
C SER A 87 -0.60 3.34 22.96
N ASN A 88 0.17 2.62 22.13
CA ASN A 88 1.19 1.66 22.61
C ASN A 88 2.58 1.95 22.04
N GLY A 89 2.92 3.22 21.81
CA GLY A 89 4.28 3.65 21.47
C GLY A 89 4.70 3.45 20.00
N TRP A 90 3.78 3.04 19.12
CA TRP A 90 4.04 2.78 17.71
C TRP A 90 2.95 3.32 16.79
N THR A 91 3.34 3.83 15.64
CA THR A 91 2.44 4.14 14.52
C THR A 91 2.82 3.31 13.29
N SER A 92 1.85 3.08 12.41
CA SER A 92 2.08 2.44 11.10
C SER A 92 0.97 2.85 10.13
N ALA A 93 0.87 2.18 8.98
CA ALA A 93 -0.24 2.34 8.06
C ALA A 93 -0.80 0.99 7.61
N ARG A 94 -2.08 1.03 7.24
CA ARG A 94 -2.82 -0.07 6.62
C ARG A 94 -3.67 0.51 5.51
N ILE A 95 -3.57 -0.09 4.34
CA ILE A 95 -4.39 0.27 3.18
C ILE A 95 -5.08 -0.96 2.65
N GLU A 96 -6.27 -0.76 2.12
CA GLU A 96 -7.07 -1.83 1.55
C GLU A 96 -7.68 -1.36 0.24
N SER A 97 -7.71 -2.21 -0.79
CA SER A 97 -8.20 -1.79 -2.10
C SER A 97 -9.69 -1.41 -2.03
N ARG A 98 -10.06 -0.38 -2.78
CA ARG A 98 -11.45 -0.08 -3.12
C ARG A 98 -11.95 -0.98 -4.23
N TYR A 99 -11.04 -1.37 -5.13
CA TYR A 99 -11.32 -2.40 -6.13
C TYR A 99 -11.56 -3.74 -5.44
N THR A 100 -12.61 -4.41 -5.86
CA THR A 100 -12.96 -5.78 -5.47
C THR A 100 -13.05 -6.63 -6.73
N PHE A 101 -12.75 -7.91 -6.61
CA PHE A 101 -12.91 -8.85 -7.71
C PHE A 101 -13.48 -10.17 -7.22
N THR A 102 -14.18 -10.86 -8.13
CA THR A 102 -14.64 -12.22 -7.92
C THR A 102 -13.99 -13.10 -8.97
N PRO A 103 -13.19 -14.12 -8.58
CA PRO A 103 -12.63 -15.08 -9.53
C PRO A 103 -13.73 -15.73 -10.37
N ALA A 104 -13.54 -15.80 -11.69
CA ALA A 104 -14.48 -16.48 -12.57
C ALA A 104 -14.48 -18.00 -12.31
N ALA A 105 -15.65 -18.62 -12.35
CA ALA A 105 -15.79 -20.06 -12.14
C ALA A 105 -14.91 -20.86 -13.12
N GLY A 106 -14.18 -21.85 -12.61
CA GLY A 106 -13.27 -22.70 -13.40
C GLY A 106 -12.04 -21.98 -13.96
N ARG A 107 -11.74 -20.75 -13.52
CA ARG A 107 -10.54 -19.99 -13.91
C ARG A 107 -9.62 -19.78 -12.71
N LEU A 108 -8.33 -19.67 -12.98
CA LEU A 108 -7.35 -19.21 -11.99
C LEU A 108 -7.26 -17.68 -12.04
N THR A 109 -7.23 -17.04 -10.87
CA THR A 109 -6.97 -15.61 -10.73
C THR A 109 -5.70 -15.42 -9.92
N LEU A 110 -4.82 -14.52 -10.37
CA LEU A 110 -3.58 -14.19 -9.70
C LEU A 110 -3.69 -12.82 -9.05
N ALA A 111 -3.27 -12.73 -7.78
CA ALA A 111 -3.07 -11.48 -7.08
C ALA A 111 -1.61 -11.43 -6.62
N GLU A 112 -0.88 -10.45 -7.12
CA GLU A 112 0.56 -10.31 -6.88
C GLU A 112 0.92 -8.92 -6.40
N GLY A 113 2.05 -8.82 -5.71
CA GLY A 113 2.65 -7.57 -5.28
C GLY A 113 4.16 -7.73 -5.19
N TYR A 114 4.90 -6.74 -5.71
CA TYR A 114 6.35 -6.69 -5.56
C TYR A 114 6.71 -5.96 -4.27
N ILE A 115 7.18 -6.72 -3.28
CA ILE A 115 7.36 -6.22 -1.90
C ILE A 115 8.82 -6.36 -1.49
N ARG A 116 9.40 -5.26 -1.03
CA ARG A 116 10.72 -5.22 -0.39
C ARG A 116 10.56 -4.85 1.07
N PHE A 117 11.17 -5.64 1.96
CA PHE A 117 11.23 -5.32 3.38
C PHE A 117 12.36 -4.34 3.70
N GLY A 118 12.21 -3.59 4.80
CA GLY A 118 13.25 -2.72 5.32
C GLY A 118 14.54 -3.51 5.66
N ASP A 119 15.68 -2.85 5.51
CA ASP A 119 17.04 -3.39 5.64
C ASP A 119 17.70 -3.09 6.99
N ASN A 120 16.94 -2.54 7.95
CA ASN A 120 17.39 -2.34 9.33
C ASN A 120 18.07 -3.60 9.93
N ALA A 121 18.90 -3.45 10.96
CA ALA A 121 19.47 -4.59 11.65
C ALA A 121 18.37 -5.54 12.19
N ILE A 122 18.60 -6.85 12.19
CA ILE A 122 17.62 -7.86 12.66
C ILE A 122 17.15 -7.55 14.09
N ALA A 123 18.06 -7.08 14.96
CA ALA A 123 17.75 -6.65 16.33
C ALA A 123 16.66 -5.57 16.39
N ASN A 124 16.56 -4.72 15.35
CA ASN A 124 15.57 -3.65 15.24
C ASN A 124 14.29 -4.07 14.50
N LYS A 125 14.16 -5.34 14.12
CA LYS A 125 12.96 -5.87 13.43
C LYS A 125 12.06 -6.73 14.32
N LYS A 126 12.42 -6.95 15.59
CA LYS A 126 11.60 -7.75 16.50
C LYS A 126 10.20 -7.13 16.61
N GLY A 127 9.16 -7.93 16.31
CA GLY A 127 7.76 -7.49 16.33
C GLY A 127 7.26 -6.90 15.02
N MET A 128 8.11 -6.73 14.01
CA MET A 128 7.68 -6.32 12.67
C MET A 128 6.83 -7.42 12.02
N TRP A 129 5.64 -7.06 11.54
CA TRP A 129 4.73 -7.98 10.87
C TRP A 129 4.16 -7.37 9.58
N PRO A 130 4.92 -7.37 8.48
CA PRO A 130 4.39 -6.95 7.20
C PRO A 130 3.48 -8.04 6.60
N ALA A 131 2.40 -7.63 5.95
CA ALA A 131 1.43 -8.56 5.34
C ALA A 131 0.90 -8.03 4.02
N PHE A 132 0.78 -8.94 3.04
CA PHE A 132 0.02 -8.78 1.81
C PHE A 132 -0.95 -9.95 1.73
N TRP A 133 -2.25 -9.65 1.72
CA TRP A 133 -3.29 -10.63 1.92
C TRP A 133 -4.61 -10.12 1.34
N MET A 134 -5.57 -11.02 1.24
CA MET A 134 -6.89 -10.74 0.71
C MET A 134 -7.97 -11.15 1.71
N LEU A 135 -9.12 -10.49 1.61
CA LEU A 135 -10.28 -10.77 2.44
C LEU A 135 -11.55 -10.63 1.62
N GLY A 136 -12.56 -11.45 1.91
CA GLY A 136 -13.85 -11.38 1.22
C GLY A 136 -14.55 -10.06 1.46
N ASP A 137 -15.08 -9.45 0.39
CA ASP A 137 -15.69 -8.12 0.43
C ASP A 137 -16.87 -8.02 1.42
N ALA A 138 -17.56 -9.13 1.64
CA ALA A 138 -18.67 -9.24 2.59
C ALA A 138 -18.31 -8.76 4.01
N ILE A 139 -17.04 -8.84 4.42
CA ILE A 139 -16.63 -8.36 5.75
C ILE A 139 -16.75 -6.83 5.91
N ARG A 140 -16.75 -6.08 4.81
CA ARG A 140 -16.86 -4.61 4.83
C ARG A 140 -18.29 -4.16 5.05
N THR A 141 -19.26 -4.94 4.58
CA THR A 141 -20.67 -4.58 4.51
C THR A 141 -21.52 -5.34 5.52
N ALA A 142 -21.10 -6.53 5.93
CA ALA A 142 -21.83 -7.32 6.89
C ALA A 142 -21.44 -6.93 8.33
N SER A 143 -22.41 -6.44 9.09
CA SER A 143 -22.46 -6.77 10.51
C SER A 143 -22.30 -8.29 10.61
N TRP A 144 -21.17 -8.71 11.18
CA TRP A 144 -20.76 -10.09 11.42
C TRP A 144 -21.97 -11.06 11.55
N ILE A 145 -22.13 -11.96 10.57
CA ILE A 145 -23.09 -13.08 10.47
C ILE A 145 -24.37 -12.94 11.33
N SER A 146 -25.45 -12.47 10.70
CA SER A 146 -26.82 -12.82 11.10
C SER A 146 -27.27 -14.05 10.32
N SER A 147 -27.08 -15.23 10.92
CA SER A 147 -27.82 -16.49 10.70
C SER A 147 -27.86 -17.15 9.30
N ARG A 148 -27.90 -18.49 9.34
CA ARG A 148 -28.09 -19.50 8.26
C ARG A 148 -26.77 -20.10 7.77
N ARG A 149 -26.44 -21.37 8.05
CA ARG A 149 -27.20 -22.54 8.50
C ARG A 149 -26.39 -23.36 9.49
#